data_AF-A0A819BQD1-F1
#
_entry.id   AF-A0A819BQD1-F1
#
_cell.length_a   1.000
_cell.length_b   1.000
_cell.length_c   1.000
_cell.angle_alpha   90.00
_cell.angle_beta   90.00
_cell.angle_gamma   90.00
#
_symmetry.space_group_name_H-M   'P 1'
#
loop_
_entity.id
_entity.type
_entity.pdbx_description
1 polymer ?
#
loop_
_entity_poly.entity_id
_entity_poly.type
_entity_poly.pdbx_seq_one_letter_code
_entity_poly.pdbx_strand_id
1 'polypeptide(L)'
;MFLLPSSTSTILFDKNFALDVENYTVSIEELSHDENFLEKYTTWPLELFSQHDYLYGNPHALLSDLINSERYEKRNDFAVVIQPFMTHNKLSYKHNNKIDFSYFAPACFHLSDKGHSLAAISLWNNLFEPVGGKTRTWHIGKPLKYHTKEYPYIFTSKNSAKALDELKSRTLMRTTDCATKVIRNTSTSDHNPTSHYHRKHKKVDSDLSHTK
;
A
#
# COMPACT_ATOMS: atom_id res chain seq x y z
N MET A 1 -47.75 -17.37 -8.81
CA MET A 1 -46.79 -17.85 -9.83
C MET A 1 -47.14 -17.13 -11.12
N PHE A 2 -46.41 -16.06 -11.44
CA PHE A 2 -46.49 -15.40 -12.73
C PHE A 2 -45.10 -15.50 -13.36
N LEU A 3 -45.01 -16.26 -14.44
CA LEU A 3 -43.83 -16.38 -15.27
C LEU A 3 -43.80 -15.14 -16.19
N LEU A 4 -42.74 -14.34 -16.10
CA LEU A 4 -42.37 -13.41 -17.17
C LEU A 4 -41.33 -14.12 -18.05
N PRO A 5 -41.48 -14.11 -19.38
CA PRO A 5 -40.53 -14.71 -20.29
C PRO A 5 -39.38 -13.75 -20.64
N SER A 6 -38.27 -14.35 -21.07
CA SER A 6 -37.19 -13.79 -21.88
C SER A 6 -36.09 -12.98 -21.17
N SER A 7 -35.01 -13.71 -20.89
CA SER A 7 -33.61 -13.31 -20.80
C SER A 7 -33.25 -11.90 -21.30
N THR A 8 -33.19 -10.92 -20.39
CA THR A 8 -32.23 -9.83 -20.52
C THR A 8 -31.51 -9.72 -19.19
N SER A 9 -30.19 -9.88 -19.23
CA SER A 9 -29.35 -9.76 -18.03
C SER A 9 -29.18 -8.28 -17.72
N THR A 10 -30.14 -7.65 -17.05
CA THR A 10 -30.03 -6.23 -16.66
C THR A 10 -29.40 -6.11 -15.27
N ILE A 11 -28.35 -5.29 -15.14
CA ILE A 11 -27.74 -4.96 -13.85
C ILE A 11 -28.24 -3.59 -13.39
N LEU A 12 -28.95 -3.56 -12.26
CA LEU A 12 -29.46 -2.33 -11.66
C LEU A 12 -28.40 -1.71 -10.72
N PHE A 13 -28.05 -0.45 -10.95
CA PHE A 13 -27.12 0.29 -10.07
C PHE A 13 -27.87 1.22 -9.12
N ASP A 14 -28.93 1.89 -9.61
CA ASP A 14 -29.89 2.62 -8.77
C ASP A 14 -31.28 2.69 -9.45
N LYS A 15 -32.21 3.47 -8.88
CA LYS A 15 -33.60 3.60 -9.39
C LYS A 15 -33.70 4.23 -10.79
N ASN A 16 -32.66 4.89 -11.26
CA ASN A 16 -32.62 5.64 -12.51
C ASN A 16 -31.56 5.11 -13.48
N PHE A 17 -30.68 4.19 -13.04
CA PHE A 17 -29.60 3.66 -13.85
C PHE A 17 -29.56 2.13 -13.84
N ALA A 18 -29.79 1.57 -15.02
CA ALA A 18 -29.70 0.16 -15.32
C ALA A 18 -28.75 -0.02 -16.50
N LEU A 19 -27.77 -0.92 -16.37
CA LEU A 19 -27.01 -1.39 -17.54
C LEU A 19 -27.72 -2.59 -18.12
N ASP A 20 -28.10 -2.47 -19.38
CA ASP A 20 -28.47 -3.61 -20.20
C ASP A 20 -27.18 -4.31 -20.66
N VAL A 21 -26.91 -5.50 -20.11
CA VAL A 21 -25.68 -6.23 -20.38
C VAL A 21 -25.64 -6.67 -21.85
N GLU A 22 -26.77 -6.98 -22.50
CA GLU A 22 -26.75 -7.42 -23.89
C GLU A 22 -26.34 -6.28 -24.81
N ASN A 23 -26.98 -5.11 -24.67
CA ASN A 23 -26.60 -3.91 -25.41
C ASN A 23 -25.16 -3.46 -25.12
N TYR A 24 -24.72 -3.57 -23.86
CA TYR A 24 -23.33 -3.29 -23.52
C TYR A 24 -22.38 -4.25 -24.23
N THR A 25 -22.67 -5.56 -24.22
CA THR A 25 -21.80 -6.58 -24.81
C THR A 25 -21.71 -6.41 -26.33
N VAL A 26 -22.83 -6.12 -27.00
CA VAL A 26 -22.86 -5.81 -28.44
C VAL A 26 -22.03 -4.56 -28.76
N SER A 27 -22.17 -3.48 -27.97
CA SER A 27 -21.37 -2.27 -28.20
C SER A 27 -19.87 -2.50 -28.01
N ILE A 28 -19.48 -3.34 -27.05
CA ILE A 28 -18.07 -3.72 -26.85
C ILE A 28 -17.57 -4.60 -28.00
N GLU A 29 -18.39 -5.53 -28.51
CA GLU A 29 -18.04 -6.33 -29.68
C GLU A 29 -17.85 -5.45 -30.92
N GLU A 30 -18.76 -4.50 -31.19
CA GLU A 30 -18.63 -3.56 -32.31
C GLU A 30 -17.35 -2.72 -32.19
N LEU A 31 -17.08 -2.16 -31.01
CA LEU A 31 -15.87 -1.38 -30.75
C LEU A 31 -14.60 -2.23 -30.86
N SER A 32 -14.66 -3.52 -30.51
CA SER A 32 -13.52 -4.43 -30.63
C SER A 32 -13.15 -4.78 -32.07
N HIS A 33 -14.02 -4.47 -33.05
CA HIS A 33 -13.74 -4.65 -34.49
C HIS A 33 -13.41 -3.33 -35.20
N ASP A 34 -13.54 -2.18 -34.53
CA ASP A 34 -13.14 -0.88 -35.10
C ASP A 34 -11.62 -0.70 -34.96
N GLU A 35 -10.90 -0.90 -36.07
CA GLU A 35 -9.44 -0.75 -36.10
C GLU A 35 -8.97 0.66 -35.72
N ASN A 36 -9.73 1.72 -36.02
CA ASN A 36 -9.38 3.08 -35.62
C ASN A 36 -9.57 3.28 -34.12
N PHE A 37 -10.63 2.69 -33.54
CA PHE A 37 -10.84 2.69 -32.10
C PHE A 37 -9.73 1.90 -31.40
N LEU A 38 -9.42 0.70 -31.88
CA LEU A 38 -8.35 -0.12 -31.34
C LEU A 38 -6.99 0.57 -31.47
N GLU A 39 -6.65 1.14 -32.62
CA GLU A 39 -5.41 1.88 -32.80
C GLU A 39 -5.37 3.06 -31.84
N LYS A 40 -6.42 3.88 -31.77
CA LYS A 40 -6.51 5.01 -30.85
C LYS A 40 -6.45 4.60 -29.38
N TYR A 41 -7.05 3.48 -28.98
CA TYR A 41 -7.14 3.03 -27.59
C TYR A 41 -5.87 2.28 -27.14
N THR A 42 -5.24 1.53 -28.04
CA THR A 42 -3.99 0.79 -27.78
C THR A 42 -2.74 1.66 -27.92
N THR A 43 -2.82 2.78 -28.65
CA THR A 43 -1.74 3.78 -28.73
C THR A 43 -1.75 4.79 -27.60
N TRP A 44 -2.70 4.70 -26.65
CA TRP A 44 -2.64 5.53 -25.45
C TRP A 44 -1.29 5.34 -24.77
N PRO A 45 -0.54 6.42 -24.54
CA PRO A 45 0.71 6.33 -23.82
C PRO A 45 0.46 5.62 -22.49
N LEU A 46 1.35 4.73 -22.08
CA LEU A 46 1.37 4.17 -20.72
C LEU A 46 1.24 5.27 -19.66
N GLU A 47 1.68 6.48 -20.01
CA GLU A 47 1.54 7.72 -19.24
C GLU A 47 0.08 8.09 -18.95
N LEU A 48 -0.85 7.93 -19.90
CA LEU A 48 -2.28 8.23 -19.67
C LEU A 48 -2.94 7.17 -18.77
N PHE A 49 -2.61 5.89 -18.95
CA PHE A 49 -3.05 4.82 -18.04
C PHE A 49 -2.43 4.93 -16.64
N SER A 50 -1.26 5.56 -16.53
CA SER A 50 -0.64 5.87 -15.23
C SER A 50 -1.28 7.07 -14.52
N GLN A 51 -2.04 7.90 -15.23
CA GLN A 51 -2.78 9.04 -14.70
C GLN A 51 -4.20 8.62 -14.31
N HIS A 52 -4.30 7.75 -13.30
CA HIS A 52 -5.58 7.26 -12.80
C HIS A 52 -6.55 8.38 -12.40
N ASP A 53 -6.01 9.49 -11.85
CA ASP A 53 -6.80 10.67 -11.47
C ASP A 53 -7.42 11.40 -12.67
N TYR A 54 -6.80 11.32 -13.86
CA TYR A 54 -7.30 11.95 -15.08
C TYR A 54 -8.45 11.15 -15.71
N LEU A 55 -8.34 9.82 -15.71
CA LEU A 55 -9.33 8.94 -16.36
C LEU A 55 -10.54 8.63 -15.49
N TYR A 56 -10.33 8.45 -14.18
CA TYR A 56 -11.36 7.98 -13.26
C TYR A 56 -11.66 8.97 -12.13
N GLY A 57 -11.07 10.16 -12.17
CA GLY A 57 -11.04 11.06 -11.03
C GLY A 57 -10.26 10.46 -9.86
N ASN A 58 -10.45 11.01 -8.67
CA ASN A 58 -9.87 10.47 -7.44
C ASN A 58 -10.95 9.76 -6.60
N PRO A 59 -11.31 8.50 -6.93
CA PRO A 59 -12.34 7.76 -6.22
C PRO A 59 -11.97 7.54 -4.75
N HIS A 60 -10.68 7.53 -4.41
CA HIS A 60 -10.23 7.44 -3.03
C HIS A 60 -10.58 8.69 -2.21
N ALA A 61 -10.45 9.89 -2.78
CA ALA A 61 -10.87 11.13 -2.14
C ALA A 61 -12.38 11.16 -1.95
N LEU A 62 -13.16 10.84 -3.00
CA LEU A 62 -14.62 10.80 -2.94
C LEU A 62 -15.13 9.78 -1.90
N LEU A 63 -14.55 8.58 -1.85
CA LEU A 63 -14.90 7.57 -0.85
C LEU A 63 -14.52 8.02 0.56
N SER A 64 -13.39 8.72 0.72
CA SER A 64 -12.97 9.28 2.00
C SER A 64 -13.95 10.34 2.48
N ASP A 65 -14.35 11.27 1.62
CA ASP A 65 -15.34 12.31 1.94
C ASP A 65 -16.69 11.69 2.31
N LEU A 66 -17.13 10.69 1.55
CA LEU A 66 -18.38 9.97 1.83
C LEU A 66 -18.34 9.28 3.20
N ILE A 67 -17.24 8.62 3.56
CA ILE A 67 -17.09 7.94 4.85
C ILE A 67 -16.99 8.95 5.99
N ASN A 68 -16.35 10.10 5.76
CA ASN A 68 -16.21 11.18 6.73
C ASN A 68 -17.46 12.07 6.88
N SER A 69 -18.48 11.90 6.02
CA SER A 69 -19.72 12.69 6.05
C SER A 69 -20.68 12.39 7.20
N GLU A 70 -20.24 11.66 8.23
CA GLU A 70 -21.03 11.16 9.37
C GLU A 70 -22.21 10.22 9.01
N ARG A 71 -22.50 10.04 7.71
CA ARG A 71 -23.63 9.23 7.21
C ARG A 71 -23.71 7.83 7.84
N TYR A 72 -22.56 7.21 8.09
CA TYR A 72 -22.46 5.84 8.60
C TYR A 72 -22.17 5.74 10.10
N GLU A 73 -21.97 6.85 10.81
CA GLU A 73 -21.62 6.86 12.23
C GLU A 73 -22.84 6.83 13.17
N LYS A 74 -24.06 6.84 12.61
CA LYS A 74 -25.32 6.89 13.36
C LYS A 74 -25.64 5.62 14.15
N ARG A 75 -24.98 4.51 13.85
CA ARG A 75 -25.23 3.19 14.48
C ARG A 75 -24.00 2.70 15.22
N ASN A 76 -24.22 1.90 16.26
CA ASN A 76 -23.15 1.33 17.08
C ASN A 76 -22.78 -0.11 16.69
N ASP A 77 -23.53 -0.73 15.77
CA ASP A 77 -23.36 -2.10 15.30
C ASP A 77 -22.80 -2.19 13.86
N PHE A 78 -22.42 -1.05 13.28
CA PHE A 78 -21.90 -0.96 11.92
C PHE A 78 -20.81 0.11 11.83
N ALA A 79 -19.80 -0.13 11.01
CA ALA A 79 -18.74 0.83 10.72
C ALA A 79 -18.26 0.66 9.27
N VAL A 80 -17.91 1.77 8.63
CA VAL A 80 -17.31 1.77 7.28
C VAL A 80 -15.86 2.23 7.39
N VAL A 81 -14.94 1.42 6.85
CA VAL A 81 -13.50 1.68 6.98
C VAL A 81 -12.80 1.39 5.66
N ILE A 82 -12.10 2.38 5.12
CA ILE A 82 -11.24 2.21 3.94
C ILE A 82 -10.01 1.37 4.33
N GLN A 83 -9.66 0.42 3.46
CA GLN A 83 -8.42 -0.36 3.56
C GLN A 83 -7.47 0.11 2.44
N PRO A 84 -6.58 1.09 2.69
CA PRO A 84 -5.82 1.77 1.63
C PRO A 84 -4.57 1.01 1.16
N PHE A 85 -4.45 -0.29 1.45
CA PHE A 85 -3.25 -1.10 1.17
C PHE A 85 -2.85 -1.15 -0.30
N MET A 86 -3.70 -0.67 -1.22
CA MET A 86 -3.39 -0.57 -2.64
C MET A 86 -3.03 0.81 -3.17
N THR A 87 -3.12 1.86 -2.34
CA THR A 87 -3.08 3.25 -2.82
C THR A 87 -1.68 3.77 -3.16
N HIS A 88 -0.61 3.19 -2.59
CA HIS A 88 0.78 3.65 -2.74
C HIS A 88 1.72 2.53 -3.19
N ASN A 89 1.17 1.53 -3.87
CA ASN A 89 1.95 0.39 -4.32
C ASN A 89 2.97 0.78 -5.39
N LYS A 90 4.19 0.29 -5.21
CA LYS A 90 5.21 0.25 -6.25
C LYS A 90 5.29 -1.16 -6.81
N LEU A 91 5.67 -1.27 -8.08
CA LEU A 91 5.97 -2.57 -8.67
C LEU A 91 7.03 -3.27 -7.83
N SER A 92 6.79 -4.55 -7.54
CA SER A 92 7.76 -5.37 -6.82
C SER A 92 8.87 -5.78 -7.76
N TYR A 93 10.11 -5.84 -7.27
CA TYR A 93 11.27 -6.28 -8.05
C TYR A 93 11.74 -7.64 -7.55
N LYS A 94 12.16 -8.50 -8.48
CA LYS A 94 12.90 -9.74 -8.20
C LYS A 94 14.32 -9.41 -7.75
N HIS A 95 15.03 -10.40 -7.20
CA HIS A 95 16.42 -10.25 -6.77
C HIS A 95 17.37 -9.77 -7.88
N ASN A 96 17.04 -10.05 -9.14
CA ASN A 96 17.79 -9.61 -10.32
C ASN A 96 17.38 -8.22 -10.84
N ASN A 97 16.72 -7.40 -10.03
CA ASN A 97 16.24 -6.05 -10.36
C ASN A 97 15.25 -5.96 -11.54
N LYS A 98 14.64 -7.08 -11.96
CA LYS A 98 13.53 -7.07 -12.92
C LYS A 98 12.19 -6.96 -12.18
N ILE A 99 11.21 -6.31 -12.81
CA ILE A 99 9.83 -6.27 -12.29
C ILE A 99 9.32 -7.70 -12.11
N ASP A 100 8.73 -7.98 -10.95
CA ASP A 100 8.13 -9.25 -10.63
C ASP A 100 6.70 -9.33 -11.16
N PHE A 101 6.58 -9.64 -12.46
CA PHE A 101 5.28 -9.84 -13.10
C PHE A 101 4.50 -11.05 -12.57
N SER A 102 5.08 -11.90 -11.71
CA SER A 102 4.37 -13.09 -11.19
C SER A 102 3.19 -12.75 -10.26
N TYR A 103 3.05 -11.50 -9.82
CA TYR A 103 1.87 -11.02 -9.10
C TYR A 103 0.66 -10.73 -10.00
N PHE A 104 0.84 -10.74 -11.32
CA PHE A 104 -0.19 -10.49 -12.32
C PHE A 104 -0.46 -11.76 -13.14
N ALA A 105 -1.69 -11.89 -13.62
CA ALA A 105 -2.12 -12.93 -14.54
C ALA A 105 -1.52 -12.68 -15.96
N PRO A 106 -1.65 -13.62 -16.92
CA PRO A 106 -1.03 -13.50 -18.25
C PRO A 106 -1.41 -12.23 -19.03
N ALA A 107 -2.60 -11.66 -18.78
CA ALA A 107 -3.04 -10.39 -19.38
C ALA A 107 -2.38 -9.14 -18.75
N CYS A 108 -1.48 -9.30 -17.78
CA CYS A 108 -0.72 -8.23 -17.10
C CYS A 108 -1.57 -7.16 -16.39
N PHE A 109 -2.87 -7.41 -16.20
CA PHE A 109 -3.81 -6.50 -15.56
C PHE A 109 -4.45 -7.12 -14.31
N HIS A 110 -5.04 -8.30 -14.46
CA HIS A 110 -5.61 -9.05 -13.34
C HIS A 110 -4.52 -9.54 -12.40
N LEU A 111 -4.83 -9.66 -11.11
CA LEU A 111 -3.94 -10.32 -10.15
C LEU A 111 -3.84 -11.81 -10.47
N SER A 112 -2.65 -12.39 -10.31
CA SER A 112 -2.49 -13.85 -10.29
C SER A 112 -2.92 -14.42 -8.94
N ASP A 113 -2.89 -15.75 -8.78
CA ASP A 113 -3.07 -16.39 -7.47
C ASP A 113 -2.10 -15.84 -6.40
N LYS A 114 -0.86 -15.56 -6.81
CA LYS A 114 0.15 -14.93 -5.94
C LYS A 114 -0.24 -13.49 -5.59
N GLY A 115 -0.76 -12.72 -6.55
CA GLY A 115 -1.29 -11.37 -6.36
C GLY A 115 -2.48 -11.34 -5.39
N HIS A 116 -3.48 -12.21 -5.62
CA HIS A 116 -4.64 -12.37 -4.74
C HIS A 116 -4.24 -12.78 -3.32
N SER A 117 -3.28 -13.71 -3.18
CA SER A 117 -2.76 -14.11 -1.87
C SER A 117 -2.12 -12.94 -1.12
N LEU A 118 -1.29 -12.14 -1.80
CA LEU A 118 -0.69 -10.95 -1.22
C LEU A 118 -1.74 -9.88 -0.87
N ALA A 119 -2.79 -9.74 -1.68
CA ALA A 119 -3.90 -8.85 -1.40
C ALA A 119 -4.69 -9.26 -0.16
N ALA A 120 -4.97 -10.55 -0.01
CA ALA A 120 -5.64 -11.09 1.16
C ALA A 120 -4.83 -10.85 2.45
N ILE A 121 -3.53 -11.12 2.42
CA ILE A 121 -2.60 -10.84 3.53
C ILE A 121 -2.58 -9.34 3.85
N SER A 122 -2.52 -8.51 2.81
CA SER A 122 -2.43 -7.06 2.97
C SER A 122 -3.70 -6.49 3.57
N LEU A 123 -4.87 -6.92 3.07
CA LEU A 123 -6.18 -6.59 3.63
C LEU A 123 -6.28 -7.02 5.09
N TRP A 124 -5.94 -8.28 5.39
CA TRP A 124 -6.00 -8.81 6.75
C TRP A 124 -5.17 -7.99 7.72
N ASN A 125 -3.92 -7.69 7.36
CA ASN A 125 -3.03 -6.88 8.18
C ASN A 125 -3.56 -5.47 8.39
N ASN A 126 -4.20 -4.89 7.36
CA ASN A 126 -4.78 -3.56 7.42
C ASN A 126 -5.97 -3.47 8.39
N LEU A 127 -6.73 -4.55 8.58
CA LEU A 127 -7.81 -4.64 9.58
C LEU A 127 -7.28 -4.45 11.02
N PHE A 128 -6.04 -4.90 11.29
CA PHE A 128 -5.38 -4.79 12.59
C PHE A 128 -4.46 -3.56 12.69
N GLU A 129 -4.70 -2.54 11.86
CA GLU A 129 -4.04 -1.23 11.95
C GLU A 129 -5.08 -0.15 12.24
N PRO A 130 -4.82 0.78 13.19
CA PRO A 130 -5.76 1.82 13.52
C PRO A 130 -6.04 2.73 12.32
N VAL A 131 -7.30 3.13 12.15
CA VAL A 131 -7.74 4.13 11.16
C VAL A 131 -6.89 5.40 11.33
N GLY A 132 -6.33 5.92 10.25
CA GLY A 132 -5.34 7.01 10.25
C GLY A 132 -3.88 6.56 10.32
N GLY A 133 -3.62 5.30 10.71
CA GLY A 133 -2.30 4.66 10.72
C GLY A 133 -2.20 3.43 9.82
N LYS A 134 -3.16 3.24 8.91
CA LYS A 134 -3.21 2.08 8.00
C LYS A 134 -2.11 2.16 6.95
N THR A 135 -1.47 1.02 6.70
CA THR A 135 -0.47 0.85 5.65
C THR A 135 -1.12 1.07 4.29
N ARG A 136 -0.40 1.76 3.40
CA ARG A 136 -0.90 2.16 2.08
C ARG A 136 -0.32 1.35 0.93
N THR A 137 0.47 0.33 1.26
CA THR A 137 1.21 -0.53 0.34
C THR A 137 0.97 -2.01 0.64
N TRP A 138 1.35 -2.89 -0.29
CA TRP A 138 1.37 -4.34 -0.07
C TRP A 138 2.22 -4.72 1.15
N HIS A 139 1.77 -5.72 1.89
CA HIS A 139 2.47 -6.31 3.03
C HIS A 139 3.43 -7.43 2.60
N ILE A 140 4.32 -7.15 1.64
CA ILE A 140 5.24 -8.16 1.06
C ILE A 140 6.16 -8.72 2.16
N GLY A 141 6.17 -10.04 2.30
CA GLY A 141 7.00 -10.75 3.27
C GLY A 141 6.68 -10.42 4.73
N LYS A 142 5.52 -9.81 5.01
CA LYS A 142 5.09 -9.54 6.38
C LYS A 142 4.24 -10.71 6.91
N PRO A 143 4.42 -11.12 8.17
CA PRO A 143 3.53 -12.09 8.78
C PRO A 143 2.11 -11.54 8.91
N LEU A 144 1.14 -12.44 9.11
CA LEU A 144 -0.22 -12.04 9.46
C LEU A 144 -0.24 -11.41 10.85
N LYS A 145 -0.90 -10.26 10.95
CA LYS A 145 -1.23 -9.61 12.21
C LYS A 145 -2.43 -10.30 12.85
N TYR A 146 -2.47 -10.21 14.17
CA TYR A 146 -3.54 -10.73 14.99
C TYR A 146 -3.81 -9.76 16.13
N HIS A 147 -4.98 -9.91 16.77
CA HIS A 147 -5.37 -9.11 17.91
C HIS A 147 -4.41 -9.32 19.08
N THR A 148 -4.20 -8.30 19.90
CA THR A 148 -3.44 -8.42 21.15
C THR A 148 -4.38 -8.27 22.35
N LYS A 149 -3.89 -8.55 23.56
CA LYS A 149 -4.66 -8.26 24.77
C LYS A 149 -4.99 -6.76 24.91
N GLU A 150 -4.11 -5.90 24.41
CA GLU A 150 -4.28 -4.44 24.41
C GLU A 150 -5.26 -3.98 23.33
N TYR A 151 -5.22 -4.60 22.14
CA TYR A 151 -6.11 -4.32 21.01
C TYR A 151 -6.84 -5.60 20.57
N PRO A 152 -7.90 -6.00 21.28
CA PRO A 152 -8.58 -7.28 21.06
C PRO A 152 -9.49 -7.32 19.83
N TYR A 153 -9.73 -6.18 19.16
CA TYR A 153 -10.69 -6.05 18.06
C TYR A 153 -10.04 -5.48 16.80
N ILE A 154 -10.69 -5.71 15.66
CA ILE A 154 -10.39 -5.01 14.40
C ILE A 154 -10.61 -3.51 14.59
N PHE A 155 -9.79 -2.70 13.92
CA PHE A 155 -9.86 -1.25 14.04
C PHE A 155 -10.94 -0.61 13.18
N THR A 156 -11.69 0.29 13.81
CA THR A 156 -12.74 1.12 13.23
C THR A 156 -12.52 2.59 13.61
N SER A 157 -13.33 3.48 13.06
CA SER A 157 -13.33 4.91 13.46
C SER A 157 -13.45 5.08 14.98
N LYS A 158 -14.19 4.20 15.66
CA LYS A 158 -14.53 4.32 17.10
C LYS A 158 -13.42 3.89 18.07
N ASN A 159 -12.51 3.00 17.68
CA ASN A 159 -11.46 2.46 18.55
C ASN A 159 -10.03 2.81 18.12
N SER A 160 -9.87 3.63 17.07
CA SER A 160 -8.55 3.93 16.50
C SER A 160 -7.83 5.13 17.14
N ALA A 161 -8.55 6.15 17.60
CA ALA A 161 -7.93 7.39 18.11
C ALA A 161 -7.00 7.12 19.30
N LYS A 162 -7.51 6.43 20.32
CA LYS A 162 -6.72 6.04 21.51
C LYS A 162 -5.50 5.19 21.13
N ALA A 163 -5.69 4.20 20.26
CA ALA A 163 -4.60 3.31 19.84
C ALA A 163 -3.49 4.07 19.09
N LEU A 164 -3.86 5.04 18.25
CA LEU A 164 -2.90 5.90 17.56
C LEU A 164 -2.06 6.72 18.53
N ASP A 165 -2.69 7.32 19.55
CA ASP A 165 -1.99 8.16 20.52
C ASP A 165 -1.01 7.33 21.36
N GLU A 166 -1.41 6.14 21.79
CA GLU A 166 -0.55 5.20 22.52
C GLU A 166 0.63 4.71 21.67
N LEU A 167 0.40 4.39 20.38
CA LEU A 167 1.46 3.97 19.46
C LEU A 167 2.46 5.10 19.15
N LYS A 168 1.97 6.33 18.98
CA LYS A 168 2.83 7.51 18.81
C LYS A 168 3.70 7.74 20.05
N SER A 169 3.10 7.66 21.24
CA SER A 169 3.79 7.86 22.52
C SER A 169 4.90 6.83 22.73
N ARG A 170 4.63 5.55 22.45
CA ARG A 170 5.66 4.48 22.48
C ARG A 170 6.79 4.70 21.49
N THR A 171 6.47 5.16 20.29
CA THR A 171 7.50 5.45 19.27
C THR A 171 8.41 6.57 19.74
N LEU A 172 7.84 7.65 20.30
CA LEU A 172 8.60 8.78 20.85
C LEU A 172 9.51 8.33 22.01
N MET A 173 8.96 7.58 22.98
CA MET A 173 9.74 7.03 24.10
C MET A 173 10.92 6.15 23.62
N ARG A 174 10.70 5.30 22.61
CA ARG A 174 11.76 4.46 22.05
C ARG A 174 12.86 5.30 21.36
N THR A 175 12.49 6.38 20.68
CA THR A 175 13.47 7.29 20.06
C THR A 175 14.28 8.08 21.09
N THR A 176 13.64 8.52 22.18
CA THR A 176 14.35 9.17 23.29
C THR A 176 15.27 8.20 24.02
N ASP A 177 14.89 6.93 24.19
CA ASP A 177 15.76 5.92 24.81
C ASP A 177 17.02 5.65 23.98
N CYS A 178 16.92 5.57 22.65
CA CYS A 178 18.09 5.43 21.79
C CYS A 178 19.00 6.68 21.87
N ALA A 179 18.43 7.89 21.86
CA ALA A 179 19.19 9.12 22.01
C ALA A 179 19.88 9.21 23.38
N THR A 180 19.20 8.83 24.46
CA THR A 180 19.73 8.88 25.83
C THR A 180 20.78 7.78 26.06
N LYS A 181 20.63 6.60 25.43
CA LYS A 181 21.61 5.51 25.49
C LYS A 181 22.91 5.84 24.74
N VAL A 182 22.83 6.61 23.64
CA VAL A 182 24.01 7.16 22.96
C VAL A 182 24.74 8.16 23.87
N ILE A 183 24.01 9.04 24.57
CA ILE A 183 24.61 10.05 25.47
C ILE A 183 25.23 9.40 26.74
N ARG A 184 24.62 8.36 27.29
CA ARG A 184 25.18 7.64 28.46
C ARG A 184 26.48 6.89 28.13
N ASN A 185 26.63 6.38 26.90
CA ASN A 185 27.87 5.74 26.48
C ASN A 185 29.02 6.73 26.22
N THR A 186 28.73 8.04 26.09
CA THR A 186 29.74 9.09 26.00
C THR A 186 30.03 9.80 27.32
N SER A 187 29.39 9.41 28.43
CA SER A 187 29.51 10.12 29.72
C SER A 187 29.99 9.26 30.90
N THR A 188 30.59 8.09 30.65
CA THR A 188 31.35 7.36 31.68
C THR A 188 32.75 6.99 31.20
N SER A 189 33.66 7.97 31.22
CA SER A 189 35.05 7.73 31.60
C SER A 189 35.66 9.02 32.15
N ASP A 190 35.31 9.37 33.39
CA ASP A 190 36.21 10.17 34.21
C ASP A 190 37.42 9.28 34.56
N HIS A 191 38.51 9.40 33.80
CA HIS A 191 39.86 9.16 34.30
C HIS A 191 40.80 10.24 33.76
N ASN A 192 41.45 10.90 34.71
CA ASN A 192 42.36 12.05 34.64
C ASN A 192 43.40 11.97 33.51
N PRO A 193 43.84 13.12 32.93
CA PRO A 193 44.90 13.13 31.95
C PRO A 193 46.26 13.12 32.66
N THR A 194 47.10 12.12 32.38
CA THR A 194 48.54 12.25 32.59
C THR A 194 49.30 11.48 31.52
N SER A 195 50.41 12.10 31.11
CA SER A 195 51.28 11.80 29.98
C SER A 195 51.79 10.36 29.89
N HIS A 196 51.90 9.83 28.66
CA HIS A 196 53.17 9.56 27.97
C HIS A 196 53.02 8.61 26.75
N TYR A 197 53.89 8.84 25.77
CA TYR A 197 54.33 7.96 24.67
C TYR A 197 53.68 8.06 23.27
N HIS A 198 54.37 8.87 22.46
CA HIS A 198 54.99 8.55 21.16
C HIS A 198 54.11 8.19 19.95
N ARG A 199 53.85 9.24 19.17
CA ARG A 199 53.58 9.21 17.73
C ARG A 199 54.87 8.89 16.95
N LYS A 200 55.02 7.67 16.41
CA LYS A 200 55.97 7.42 15.32
C LYS A 200 55.28 7.75 13.99
N HIS A 201 55.67 8.87 13.41
CA HIS A 201 55.54 9.10 11.98
C HIS A 201 56.45 8.09 11.25
N LYS A 202 55.91 7.34 10.28
CA LYS A 202 56.73 6.72 9.24
C LYS A 202 56.44 7.47 7.94
N LYS A 203 57.46 8.20 7.49
CA LYS A 203 57.53 8.88 6.19
C LYS A 203 57.77 7.82 5.11
N VAL A 204 57.26 8.16 3.93
CA VAL A 204 57.39 7.53 2.62
C VAL A 204 58.85 7.17 2.29
N ASP A 205 59.06 6.07 1.57
CA ASP A 205 60.05 6.01 0.49
C ASP A 205 59.51 5.20 -0.69
N SER A 206 59.70 5.80 -1.85
CA SER A 206 59.50 5.30 -3.21
C SER A 206 60.59 4.30 -3.58
N ASP A 207 60.25 3.23 -4.29
CA ASP A 207 61.16 2.72 -5.32
C ASP A 207 60.41 2.00 -6.45
N LEU A 208 60.74 2.44 -7.68
CA LEU A 208 60.46 1.79 -8.94
C LEU A 208 61.37 0.56 -9.08
N SER A 209 60.86 -0.57 -9.57
CA SER A 209 61.54 -1.32 -10.64
C SER A 209 60.65 -2.41 -11.25
N HIS A 210 60.80 -2.51 -12.58
CA HIS A 210 60.16 -3.41 -13.53
C HIS A 210 60.66 -4.86 -13.49
N THR A 211 59.96 -5.69 -14.29
CA THR A 211 60.28 -7.02 -14.86
C THR A 211 59.76 -8.20 -14.03
N LYS A 212 59.02 -9.17 -14.59
CA LYS A 212 58.84 -9.65 -15.98
C LYS A 212 57.41 -10.14 -16.20
#